data_AF-A0A9N9KEB3-F1
#
_entry.id   AF-A0A9N9KEB3-F1
#
_cell.length_a   1.000
_cell.length_b   1.000
_cell.length_c   1.000
_cell.angle_alpha   90.00
_cell.angle_beta   90.00
_cell.angle_gamma   90.00
#
_symmetry.space_group_name_H-M   'P 1'
#
loop_
_entity.id
_entity.type
_entity.pdbx_description
1 polymer ?
#
loop_
_entity_poly.entity_id
_entity_poly.type
_entity_poly.pdbx_seq_one_letter_code
_entity_poly.pdbx_strand_id
1 'polypeptide(L)'
;GNEETIHQIVEKVLWENIEKLSKLDYDEFIQTCIWRPKKEGKQENISVERFVSRIEAKYSREVLENQQLIKKGLPANEYLYKVPKPGERFSYIVIVPEEIYNNCGKKIPQQKGDCMEYPDVIKKFNKKIDIDYYIESLFALCVRFINYNDKYQPSPESLSKALD
;
A
#
# COMPACT_ATOMS: atom_id res chain seq x y z
N GLY A 1 -21.59 -32.51 3.09
CA GLY A 1 -20.16 -32.19 3.26
C GLY A 1 -19.70 -31.50 2.00
N ASN A 2 -18.73 -30.58 2.06
CA ASN A 2 -18.26 -29.94 0.84
C ASN A 2 -17.46 -30.97 0.02
N GLU A 3 -17.95 -31.34 -1.15
CA GLU A 3 -17.31 -32.31 -2.07
C GLU A 3 -16.34 -31.64 -3.05
N GLU A 4 -16.21 -30.31 -2.97
CA GLU A 4 -15.33 -29.52 -3.84
C GLU A 4 -13.85 -29.81 -3.56
N THR A 5 -13.08 -30.07 -4.62
CA THR A 5 -11.62 -30.14 -4.56
C THR A 5 -11.03 -28.77 -4.28
N ILE A 6 -9.82 -28.73 -3.69
CA ILE A 6 -9.06 -27.48 -3.46
C ILE A 6 -8.94 -26.67 -4.76
N HIS A 7 -8.77 -27.33 -5.91
CA HIS A 7 -8.71 -26.68 -7.22
C HIS A 7 -9.99 -25.93 -7.57
N GLN A 8 -11.15 -26.55 -7.39
CA GLN A 8 -12.44 -25.93 -7.67
C GLN A 8 -12.70 -24.73 -6.75
N ILE A 9 -12.31 -24.84 -5.48
CA ILE A 9 -12.41 -23.75 -4.52
C ILE A 9 -11.52 -22.57 -4.95
N VAL A 10 -10.26 -22.83 -5.27
CA VAL A 10 -9.33 -21.76 -5.71
C VAL A 10 -9.79 -21.12 -7.01
N GLU A 11 -10.18 -21.91 -8.01
CA GLU A 11 -10.64 -21.40 -9.31
C GLU A 11 -11.91 -20.55 -9.16
N LYS A 12 -12.87 -21.01 -8.37
CA LYS A 12 -14.09 -20.26 -8.04
C LYS A 12 -13.76 -18.95 -7.34
N VAL A 13 -12.92 -18.98 -6.31
CA VAL A 13 -12.49 -17.76 -5.59
C VAL A 13 -11.78 -16.79 -6.53
N LEU A 14 -10.89 -17.26 -7.40
CA LEU A 14 -10.22 -16.39 -8.37
C LEU A 14 -11.22 -15.73 -9.33
N TRP A 15 -12.17 -16.50 -9.89
CA TRP A 15 -13.19 -15.96 -10.78
C TRP A 15 -14.12 -14.95 -10.10
N GLU A 16 -14.61 -15.27 -8.90
CA GLU A 16 -15.44 -14.35 -8.11
C GLU A 16 -14.69 -13.05 -7.78
N ASN A 17 -13.37 -13.12 -7.60
CA ASN A 17 -12.55 -11.93 -7.38
C ASN A 17 -12.31 -11.15 -8.67
N ILE A 18 -12.06 -11.79 -9.82
CA ILE A 18 -11.89 -11.12 -11.12
C ILE A 18 -13.11 -10.24 -11.46
N GLU A 19 -14.32 -10.73 -11.22
CA GLU A 19 -15.54 -9.93 -11.44
C GLU A 19 -15.60 -8.69 -10.52
N LYS A 20 -15.11 -8.83 -9.28
CA LYS A 20 -14.99 -7.72 -8.31
C LYS A 20 -13.86 -6.76 -8.66
N LEU A 21 -12.79 -7.22 -9.32
CA LEU A 21 -11.66 -6.36 -9.73
C LEU A 21 -12.12 -5.23 -10.66
N SER A 22 -13.13 -5.48 -11.50
CA SER A 22 -13.72 -4.45 -12.39
C SER A 22 -14.45 -3.32 -11.63
N LYS A 23 -14.70 -3.51 -10.34
CA LYS A 23 -15.43 -2.60 -9.44
C LYS A 23 -14.63 -2.17 -8.22
N LEU A 24 -13.32 -2.43 -8.21
CA LEU A 24 -12.46 -2.10 -7.08
C LEU A 24 -12.57 -0.62 -6.71
N ASP A 25 -13.09 -0.35 -5.53
CA ASP A 25 -13.06 0.97 -4.89
C ASP A 25 -11.79 1.10 -4.04
N TYR A 26 -11.38 2.34 -3.77
CA TYR A 26 -10.29 2.67 -2.86
C TYR A 26 -10.43 1.97 -1.50
N ASP A 27 -11.66 1.73 -1.06
CA ASP A 27 -11.99 1.12 0.24
C ASP A 27 -11.42 -0.30 0.39
N GLU A 28 -11.30 -1.05 -0.70
CA GLU A 28 -10.73 -2.40 -0.72
C GLU A 28 -9.21 -2.41 -0.43
N PHE A 29 -8.54 -1.27 -0.58
CA PHE A 29 -7.10 -1.12 -0.36
C PHE A 29 -6.74 -0.54 1.00
N ILE A 30 -7.75 -0.16 1.80
CA ILE A 30 -7.55 0.46 3.11
C ILE A 30 -6.91 -0.55 4.07
N GLN A 31 -5.71 -0.22 4.52
CA GLN A 31 -5.03 -0.88 5.62
C GLN A 31 -5.14 -0.03 6.89
N THR A 32 -4.96 -0.65 8.06
CA THR A 32 -4.88 0.09 9.32
C THR A 32 -3.58 -0.22 10.04
N CYS A 33 -3.04 0.78 10.75
CA CYS A 33 -1.88 0.60 11.61
C CYS A 33 -2.08 1.34 12.94
N ILE A 34 -1.28 0.98 13.94
CA ILE A 34 -1.19 1.71 15.21
C ILE A 34 0.20 2.33 15.26
N TRP A 35 0.30 3.65 15.44
CA TRP A 35 1.60 4.26 15.65
C TRP A 35 2.10 3.97 17.06
N ARG A 36 3.33 3.48 17.17
CA ARG A 36 4.01 3.23 18.44
C ARG A 36 5.39 3.84 18.34
N PRO A 37 5.63 5.01 18.95
CA PRO A 37 6.94 5.62 18.96
C PRO A 37 7.93 4.69 19.67
N LYS A 38 9.20 4.87 19.34
CA LYS A 38 10.30 4.06 19.89
C LYS A 38 10.24 4.00 21.42
N LYS A 39 10.33 2.79 21.95
CA LYS A 39 10.71 2.54 23.34
C LYS A 39 12.06 1.83 23.35
N GLU A 40 12.88 2.14 24.36
CA GLU A 40 14.17 1.50 24.56
C GLU A 40 14.01 -0.04 24.55
N GLY A 41 14.84 -0.74 23.77
CA GLY A 41 14.82 -2.19 23.64
C GLY A 41 13.72 -2.80 22.76
N LYS A 42 12.92 -2.03 22.01
CA LYS A 42 11.90 -2.57 21.08
C LYS A 42 12.19 -2.23 19.61
N GLN A 43 11.88 -3.18 18.73
CA GLN A 43 12.01 -3.00 17.28
C GLN A 43 10.97 -1.99 16.75
N GLU A 44 11.44 -0.99 16.02
CA GLU A 44 10.60 0.05 15.42
C GLU A 44 9.88 -0.43 14.17
N ASN A 45 8.65 0.05 13.97
CA ASN A 45 8.05 0.06 12.65
C ASN A 45 8.57 1.28 11.87
N ILE A 46 9.74 1.12 11.26
CA ILE A 46 10.42 2.18 10.50
C ILE A 46 9.52 2.80 9.41
N SER A 47 8.62 2.01 8.81
CA SER A 47 7.71 2.51 7.78
C SER A 47 6.66 3.47 8.34
N VAL A 48 6.10 3.16 9.51
CA VAL A 48 5.11 4.01 10.18
C VAL A 48 5.78 5.28 10.71
N GLU A 49 6.99 5.17 11.26
CA GLU A 49 7.71 6.35 11.73
C GLU A 49 7.97 7.34 10.59
N ARG A 50 8.46 6.85 9.43
CA ARG A 50 8.61 7.69 8.24
C ARG A 50 7.31 8.32 7.78
N PHE A 51 6.22 7.54 7.78
CA PHE A 51 4.90 8.06 7.43
C PHE A 51 4.52 9.21 8.37
N VAL A 52 4.61 9.01 9.69
CA VAL A 52 4.23 10.01 10.69
C VAL A 52 5.08 11.28 10.56
N SER A 53 6.41 11.17 10.48
CA SER A 53 7.28 12.34 10.29
C SER A 53 6.93 13.13 9.01
N ARG A 54 6.57 12.44 7.93
CA ARG A 54 6.14 13.08 6.69
C ARG A 54 4.77 13.76 6.85
N ILE A 55 3.82 13.14 7.54
CA ILE A 55 2.51 13.75 7.82
C ILE A 55 2.68 14.99 8.72
N GLU A 56 3.55 14.94 9.72
CA GLU A 56 3.89 16.08 10.58
C GLU A 56 4.47 17.27 9.79
N ALA A 57 5.38 16.99 8.86
CA ALA A 57 5.97 18.01 7.99
C ALA A 57 4.91 18.67 7.09
N LYS A 58 3.99 17.88 6.52
CA LYS A 58 2.87 18.40 5.72
C LYS A 58 1.91 19.23 6.57
N TYR A 59 1.50 18.72 7.73
CA TYR A 59 0.62 19.44 8.65
C TYR A 59 1.22 20.77 9.12
N SER A 60 2.51 20.79 9.47
CA SER A 60 3.22 22.01 9.86
C SER A 60 3.21 23.08 8.75
N ARG A 61 3.28 22.65 7.49
CA ARG A 61 3.16 23.55 6.33
C ARG A 61 1.75 24.13 6.22
N GLU A 62 0.70 23.31 6.35
CA GLU A 62 -0.69 23.79 6.35
C GLU A 62 -0.95 24.79 7.48
N VAL A 63 -0.36 24.56 8.66
CA VAL A 63 -0.45 25.49 9.80
C VAL A 63 0.17 26.84 9.45
N LEU A 64 1.37 26.84 8.86
CA LEU A 64 2.05 28.08 8.47
C LEU A 64 1.28 28.84 7.38
N GLU A 65 0.76 28.14 6.37
CA GLU A 65 -0.05 28.72 5.30
C GLU A 65 -1.33 29.35 5.87
N ASN A 66 -2.04 28.66 6.74
CA ASN A 66 -3.23 29.20 7.40
C ASN A 66 -2.92 30.42 8.27
N GLN A 67 -1.80 30.42 9.00
CA GLN A 67 -1.37 31.61 9.75
C GLN A 67 -1.12 32.81 8.83
N GLN A 68 -0.57 32.59 7.63
CA GLN A 68 -0.37 33.66 6.65
C GLN A 68 -1.69 34.17 6.06
N LEU A 69 -2.66 33.29 5.80
CA LEU A 69 -3.99 33.68 5.33
C LEU A 69 -4.71 34.56 6.37
N ILE A 70 -4.70 34.15 7.64
CA ILE A 70 -5.30 34.90 8.74
C ILE A 70 -4.66 36.29 8.86
N LYS A 71 -3.32 36.40 8.75
CA LYS A 71 -2.62 37.70 8.75
C LYS A 71 -3.04 38.61 7.59
N LYS A 72 -3.47 38.04 6.47
CA LYS A 72 -4.00 38.77 5.29
C LYS A 72 -5.50 39.07 5.40
N GLY A 73 -6.17 38.69 6.49
CA GLY A 73 -7.61 38.83 6.66
C GLY A 73 -8.44 37.82 5.86
N LEU A 74 -7.81 36.75 5.36
CA LEU A 74 -8.49 35.66 4.64
C LEU A 74 -8.87 34.53 5.61
N PRO A 75 -9.94 33.77 5.32
CA PRO A 75 -10.29 32.60 6.11
C PRO A 75 -9.22 31.51 6.00
N ALA A 76 -9.01 30.76 7.07
CA ALA A 76 -8.14 29.59 7.07
C ALA A 76 -8.77 28.42 6.28
N ASN A 77 -7.93 27.62 5.65
CA ASN A 77 -8.34 26.38 4.99
C ASN A 77 -8.48 25.24 6.01
N GLU A 78 -9.31 24.25 5.69
CA GLU A 78 -9.40 23.01 6.45
C GLU A 78 -8.10 22.20 6.33
N TYR A 79 -7.61 21.66 7.44
CA TYR A 79 -6.44 20.79 7.49
C TYR A 79 -6.75 19.45 6.81
N LEU A 80 -5.94 19.11 5.81
CA LEU A 80 -6.08 17.84 5.13
C LEU A 80 -5.36 16.72 5.89
N TYR A 81 -4.23 17.03 6.51
CA TYR A 81 -3.41 16.05 7.21
C TYR A 81 -3.65 16.10 8.72
N LYS A 82 -3.88 14.94 9.32
CA LYS A 82 -3.98 14.77 10.78
C LYS A 82 -2.82 13.90 11.25
N VAL A 83 -2.01 14.41 12.17
CA VAL A 83 -0.92 13.64 12.76
C VAL A 83 -1.53 12.62 13.73
N PRO A 84 -1.31 11.31 13.56
CA PRO A 84 -1.83 10.32 14.49
C PRO A 84 -1.09 10.45 15.82
N LYS A 85 -1.77 10.24 16.95
CA LYS A 85 -1.15 10.23 18.28
C LYS A 85 -0.47 8.90 18.57
N PRO A 86 0.53 8.85 19.47
CA PRO A 86 1.07 7.58 19.96
C PRO A 86 -0.04 6.67 20.49
N GLY A 87 -0.11 5.45 19.97
CA GLY A 87 -1.13 4.46 20.30
C GLY A 87 -2.44 4.59 19.49
N GLU A 88 -2.59 5.63 18.69
CA GLU A 88 -3.75 5.83 17.82
C GLU A 88 -3.71 4.89 16.61
N ARG A 89 -4.87 4.34 16.27
CA ARG A 89 -5.06 3.58 15.03
C ARG A 89 -5.41 4.55 13.91
N PHE A 90 -4.74 4.43 12.77
CA PHE A 90 -5.03 5.21 11.58
C PHE A 90 -5.14 4.31 10.35
N SER A 91 -5.87 4.78 9.34
CA SER A 91 -6.06 4.11 8.06
C SER A 91 -5.10 4.67 7.01
N TYR A 92 -4.62 3.83 6.10
CA TYR A 92 -3.74 4.23 5.01
C TYR A 92 -3.90 3.32 3.79
N ILE A 93 -3.50 3.81 2.63
CA ILE A 93 -3.33 3.05 1.40
C ILE A 93 -1.90 3.31 0.89
N VAL A 94 -1.28 2.32 0.22
CA VAL A 94 0.01 2.50 -0.45
C VAL A 94 -0.23 3.01 -1.86
N ILE A 95 0.33 4.18 -2.18
CA ILE A 95 0.22 4.83 -3.49
C ILE A 95 1.50 4.66 -4.29
N VAL A 96 1.39 4.81 -5.61
CA VAL A 96 2.56 4.87 -6.48
C VAL A 96 3.41 6.07 -6.08
N PRO A 97 4.70 5.89 -5.75
CA PRO A 97 5.57 6.99 -5.40
C PRO A 97 5.73 7.98 -6.56
N GLU A 98 5.64 9.27 -6.26
CA GLU A 98 6.12 10.32 -7.17
C GLU A 98 7.64 10.20 -7.31
N GLU A 99 8.15 10.23 -8.53
CA GLU A 99 9.59 10.09 -8.76
C GLU A 99 10.36 11.30 -8.24
N ILE A 100 11.17 11.09 -7.22
CA ILE A 100 12.05 12.12 -6.66
C ILE A 100 13.47 11.89 -7.17
N TYR A 101 14.11 12.95 -7.65
CA TYR A 101 15.49 12.93 -8.11
C TYR A 101 16.34 13.83 -7.24
N ASN A 102 17.59 13.43 -6.99
CA ASN A 102 18.55 14.31 -6.34
C ASN A 102 19.09 15.36 -7.33
N ASN A 103 19.88 16.32 -6.84
CA ASN A 103 20.46 17.39 -7.66
C ASN A 103 21.40 16.86 -8.77
N CYS A 104 21.83 15.60 -8.71
CA CYS A 104 22.65 14.94 -9.72
C CYS A 104 21.81 14.15 -10.75
N GLY A 105 20.47 14.24 -10.69
CA GLY A 105 19.56 13.50 -11.57
C GLY A 105 19.41 12.01 -11.23
N LYS A 106 19.87 11.54 -10.07
CA LYS A 106 19.70 10.16 -9.62
C LYS A 106 18.36 10.00 -8.89
N LYS A 107 17.58 8.99 -9.31
CA LYS A 107 16.31 8.63 -8.66
C LYS A 107 16.56 8.22 -7.21
N ILE A 108 15.77 8.80 -6.30
CA ILE A 108 15.80 8.51 -4.87
C ILE A 108 14.85 7.33 -4.61
N PRO A 109 15.34 6.21 -4.06
CA PRO A 109 14.47 5.09 -3.72
C PRO A 109 13.57 5.48 -2.55
N GLN A 110 12.28 5.25 -2.72
CA GLN A 110 11.26 5.48 -1.69
C GLN A 110 10.89 4.17 -1.01
N GLN A 111 10.59 4.26 0.28
CA GLN A 111 10.17 3.13 1.09
C GLN A 111 8.67 3.18 1.31
N LYS A 112 8.08 2.08 1.79
CA LYS A 112 6.63 1.99 2.07
C LYS A 112 6.09 3.21 2.82
N GLY A 113 6.79 3.68 3.86
CA GLY A 113 6.38 4.83 4.66
C GLY A 113 6.23 6.14 3.87
N ASP A 114 7.04 6.31 2.83
CA ASP A 114 6.99 7.46 1.92
C ASP A 114 5.77 7.38 0.99
N CYS A 115 5.34 6.15 0.68
CA CYS A 115 4.22 5.81 -0.20
C CYS A 115 2.89 5.60 0.53
N MET A 116 2.85 5.58 1.86
CA MET A 116 1.59 5.49 2.61
C MET A 116 0.84 6.82 2.50
N GLU A 117 -0.47 6.82 2.30
CA GLU A 117 -1.27 8.05 2.26
C GLU A 117 -2.69 7.81 2.83
N TYR A 118 -3.30 8.87 3.37
CA TYR A 118 -4.66 8.79 3.90
C TYR A 118 -5.70 8.54 2.79
N PRO A 119 -6.71 7.67 3.01
CA PRO A 119 -7.75 7.39 2.01
C PRO A 119 -8.46 8.66 1.51
N ASP A 120 -8.80 9.59 2.40
CA ASP A 120 -9.48 10.84 2.04
C ASP A 120 -8.62 11.72 1.13
N VAL A 121 -7.30 11.75 1.36
CA VAL A 121 -6.33 12.48 0.54
C VAL A 121 -6.24 11.88 -0.85
N ILE A 122 -6.25 10.55 -0.93
CA ILE A 122 -6.18 9.82 -2.18
C ILE A 122 -7.43 10.09 -3.01
N LYS A 123 -8.62 9.97 -2.42
CA LYS A 123 -9.89 10.25 -3.08
C LYS A 123 -9.96 11.71 -3.56
N LYS A 124 -9.54 12.66 -2.71
CA LYS A 124 -9.56 14.10 -3.03
C LYS A 124 -8.64 14.47 -4.20
N PHE A 125 -7.49 13.83 -4.32
CA PHE A 125 -6.50 14.16 -5.37
C PHE A 125 -6.37 13.10 -6.46
N ASN A 126 -7.25 12.10 -6.49
CA ASN A 126 -7.23 10.98 -7.42
C ASN A 126 -5.83 10.34 -7.55
N LYS A 127 -5.19 10.08 -6.40
CA LYS A 127 -3.83 9.50 -6.39
C LYS A 127 -3.86 8.04 -6.85
N LYS A 128 -2.87 7.65 -7.63
CA LYS A 128 -2.76 6.28 -8.15
C LYS A 128 -2.33 5.31 -7.04
N ILE A 129 -3.11 4.26 -6.80
CA ILE A 129 -2.77 3.16 -5.88
C ILE A 129 -1.65 2.33 -6.48
N ASP A 130 -0.69 1.93 -5.66
CA ASP A 130 0.35 0.97 -6.05
C ASP A 130 -0.22 -0.44 -6.00
N ILE A 131 -0.85 -0.89 -7.08
CA ILE A 131 -1.48 -2.21 -7.15
C ILE A 131 -0.42 -3.31 -6.99
N ASP A 132 0.77 -3.11 -7.54
CA ASP A 132 1.89 -4.06 -7.52
C ASP A 132 2.25 -4.43 -6.07
N TYR A 133 2.31 -3.42 -5.18
CA TYR A 133 2.53 -3.62 -3.75
C TYR A 133 1.56 -4.62 -3.09
N TYR A 134 0.28 -4.63 -3.48
CA TYR A 134 -0.72 -5.51 -2.88
C TYR A 134 -0.72 -6.91 -3.50
N ILE A 135 -0.42 -7.02 -4.80
CA ILE A 135 -0.47 -8.30 -5.53
C ILE A 135 0.83 -9.10 -5.44
N GLU A 136 1.98 -8.50 -5.13
CA GLU A 136 3.26 -9.20 -5.02
C GLU A 136 3.19 -10.42 -4.08
N SER A 137 2.59 -10.25 -2.90
CA SER A 137 2.43 -11.33 -1.94
C SER A 137 1.46 -12.42 -2.41
N LEU A 138 0.44 -12.04 -3.19
CA LEU A 138 -0.52 -12.95 -3.80
C LEU A 138 0.16 -13.79 -4.89
N PHE A 139 1.00 -13.18 -5.74
CA PHE A 139 1.76 -13.90 -6.76
C PHE A 139 2.64 -14.99 -6.15
N ALA A 140 3.36 -14.67 -5.07
CA ALA A 140 4.18 -15.65 -4.37
C ALA A 140 3.36 -16.85 -3.84
N LEU A 141 2.14 -16.60 -3.35
CA LEU A 141 1.23 -17.64 -2.89
C LEU A 141 0.72 -18.50 -4.06
N CYS A 142 0.33 -17.88 -5.18
CA CYS A 142 -0.10 -18.57 -6.39
C CYS A 142 1.02 -19.45 -6.97
N VAL A 143 2.25 -18.96 -7.04
CA VAL A 143 3.41 -19.73 -7.52
C VAL A 143 3.63 -20.96 -6.66
N ARG A 144 3.58 -20.84 -5.33
CA ARG A 144 3.68 -22.00 -4.43
C ARG A 144 2.54 -22.99 -4.67
N PHE A 145 1.31 -22.49 -4.78
CA PHE A 145 0.14 -23.34 -5.04
C PHE A 145 0.29 -24.15 -6.34
N ILE A 146 0.78 -23.52 -7.41
CA ILE A 146 1.03 -24.16 -8.70
C ILE A 146 2.14 -25.20 -8.58
N ASN A 147 3.28 -24.81 -8.01
CA ASN A 147 4.47 -25.67 -7.93
C ASN A 147 4.32 -26.88 -7.01
N TYR A 148 3.42 -26.85 -6.02
CA TYR A 148 3.19 -28.01 -5.15
C TYR A 148 2.13 -28.97 -5.69
N ASN A 149 1.47 -28.64 -6.80
CA ASN A 149 0.39 -29.46 -7.33
C ASN A 149 0.86 -30.27 -8.54
N ASP A 150 0.73 -31.60 -8.45
CA ASP A 150 1.10 -32.53 -9.53
C ASP A 150 0.39 -32.21 -10.85
N LYS A 151 -0.83 -31.64 -10.81
CA LYS A 151 -1.59 -31.22 -12.00
C LYS A 151 -0.83 -30.21 -12.87
N TYR A 152 -0.01 -29.36 -12.25
CA TYR A 152 0.72 -28.30 -12.96
C TYR A 152 2.20 -28.63 -13.16
N GLN A 153 2.65 -29.83 -12.77
CA GLN A 153 4.01 -30.27 -13.06
C GLN A 153 4.16 -30.52 -14.56
N PRO A 154 5.30 -30.11 -15.15
CA PRO A 154 5.58 -30.37 -16.55
C PRO A 154 5.67 -31.87 -16.80
N SER A 155 5.22 -32.33 -17.97
CA SER A 155 5.39 -33.73 -18.34
C SER A 155 6.89 -34.05 -18.54
N PRO A 156 7.31 -35.31 -18.41
CA PRO A 156 8.70 -35.71 -18.67
C PRO A 156 9.19 -35.28 -20.07
N GLU A 157 8.29 -35.31 -21.06
CA GLU A 157 8.54 -34.94 -22.45
C GLU A 157 8.69 -33.43 -22.65
N SER A 158 8.03 -32.62 -21.81
CA SER A 158 8.22 -31.17 -21.78
C SER A 158 9.52 -30.77 -21.09
N LEU A 159 9.94 -31.53 -20.07
CA LEU A 159 11.21 -31.30 -19.36
C LEU A 159 12.42 -31.61 -20.24
N SER A 160 12.38 -32.68 -21.04
CA SER A 160 13.49 -33.04 -21.93
C SER A 160 13.75 -31.95 -22.98
N LYS A 161 12.70 -31.35 -23.55
CA LYS A 161 12.80 -30.27 -24.55
C LYS A 161 13.33 -28.95 -24.01
N ALA A 162 13.30 -28.75 -22.69
CA ALA A 162 13.78 -27.51 -22.05
C ALA A 162 15.26 -27.59 -21.64
N LEU A 163 15.86 -28.78 -21.69
CA LEU A 163 17.25 -29.04 -21.32
C LEU A 163 18.20 -29.14 -22.53
N ASP A 164 17.65 -29.09 -23.75
CA ASP A 164 18.36 -28.98 -25.03
C ASP A 164 18.47 -27.51 -25.48
#